data_AF-A0A0F9LTE2-F1
#
_entry.id   AF-A0A0F9LTE2-F1
#
_cell.length_a   1.000
_cell.length_b   1.000
_cell.length_c   1.000
_cell.angle_alpha   90.00
_cell.angle_beta   90.00
_cell.angle_gamma   90.00
#
_symmetry.space_group_name_H-M   'P 1'
#
loop_
_entity.id
_entity.type
_entity.pdbx_description
1 polymer ?
#
loop_
_entity_poly.entity_id
_entity_poly.type
_entity_poly.pdbx_seq_one_letter_code
_entity_poly.pdbx_strand_id
1 'polypeptide(L)' 'MREKQFKNSPKGRSEIPRRAGEYMLLGKFGDVVNNDWQRTNNLSRRIKEEHYARHGEFSYIKIRYGKRYN' A
#
# COMPACT_ATOMS: atom_id res chain seq x y z
N MET A 1 -2.71 12.17 -9.87
CA MET A 1 -3.03 11.14 -8.84
C MET A 1 -2.57 11.64 -7.48
N ARG A 2 -3.20 11.21 -6.38
CA ARG A 2 -2.71 11.49 -5.02
C ARG A 2 -1.81 10.35 -4.58
N GLU A 3 -0.60 10.68 -4.16
CA GLU A 3 0.33 9.76 -3.53
C GLU A 3 0.21 9.88 -2.00
N LYS A 4 0.24 8.75 -1.29
CA LYS A 4 0.26 8.75 0.17
C LYS A 4 1.02 7.53 0.68
N GLN A 5 1.80 7.73 1.74
CA GLN A 5 2.52 6.67 2.43
C GLN A 5 1.85 6.36 3.76
N PHE A 6 1.85 5.08 4.14
CA PHE A 6 1.26 4.54 5.36
C PHE A 6 2.30 3.68 6.06
N LYS A 7 2.28 3.63 7.39
CA LYS A 7 3.04 2.62 8.15
C LYS A 7 2.35 1.26 8.04
N ASN A 8 3.10 0.17 7.97
CA ASN A 8 2.58 -1.20 8.08
C ASN A 8 2.24 -1.53 9.55
N SER A 9 1.28 -0.80 10.12
CA SER A 9 0.72 -1.05 11.44
C SER A 9 -0.79 -1.29 11.32
N PRO A 10 -1.48 -1.81 12.35
CA PRO A 10 -2.93 -1.95 12.33
C PRO A 10 -3.65 -0.64 11.95
N LYS A 11 -3.24 0.48 12.58
CA LYS A 11 -3.78 1.82 12.30
C LYS A 11 -3.45 2.33 10.89
N GLY A 12 -2.21 2.14 10.43
CA GLY A 12 -1.84 2.58 9.08
C GLY A 12 -2.59 1.81 7.98
N ARG A 13 -2.79 0.50 8.16
CA ARG A 13 -3.54 -0.34 7.21
C ARG A 13 -5.03 -0.04 7.19
N SER A 14 -5.64 0.34 8.31
CA SER A 14 -7.06 0.71 8.36
C SER A 14 -7.38 1.99 7.59
N GLU A 15 -6.40 2.88 7.42
CA GLU A 15 -6.56 4.14 6.67
C GLU A 15 -6.40 3.97 5.14
N ILE A 16 -6.07 2.77 4.67
CA ILE A 16 -5.90 2.48 3.25
C ILE A 16 -7.28 2.46 2.58
N PRO A 17 -7.49 3.23 1.51
CA PRO A 17 -8.81 3.37 0.91
C PRO A 17 -9.23 2.09 0.17
N ARG A 18 -10.52 1.75 0.24
CA ARG A 18 -11.14 0.60 -0.46
C ARG A 18 -11.48 0.97 -1.90
N ARG A 19 -10.48 1.06 -2.77
CA ARG A 19 -10.62 1.50 -4.18
C ARG A 19 -9.46 1.03 -5.04
N ALA A 20 -9.61 1.21 -6.35
CA ALA A 20 -8.54 0.96 -7.31
C ALA A 20 -7.38 1.97 -7.17
N GLY A 21 -6.17 1.50 -7.46
CA GLY A 21 -4.96 2.30 -7.49
C GLY A 21 -3.71 1.43 -7.65
N GLU A 22 -2.56 2.07 -7.44
CA GLU A 22 -1.24 1.46 -7.48
C GLU A 22 -0.64 1.46 -6.07
N TYR A 23 0.16 0.45 -5.74
CA TYR A 23 0.86 0.36 -4.46
C TYR A 23 2.30 -0.12 -4.63
N MET A 24 3.13 0.21 -3.65
CA MET A 24 4.52 -0.21 -3.51
C MET A 24 4.79 -0.50 -2.04
N LEU A 25 5.49 -1.60 -1.76
CA LEU A 25 5.88 -2.04 -0.43
C LEU A 25 7.31 -1.59 -0.18
N LEU A 26 7.54 -0.92 0.95
CA LEU A 26 8.85 -0.40 1.30
C LEU A 26 9.34 -1.04 2.61
N GLY A 27 10.60 -1.44 2.63
CA GLY A 27 11.31 -1.94 3.79
C GLY A 27 11.53 -0.86 4.84
N LYS A 28 12.24 -1.19 5.91
CA LYS A 28 12.49 -0.29 7.04
C LYS A 28 13.28 0.96 6.61
N PHE A 29 14.13 0.84 5.59
CA PHE A 29 15.04 1.90 5.14
C PHE A 29 14.55 2.59 3.86
N GLY A 30 13.32 2.29 3.41
CA GLY A 30 12.76 2.84 2.17
C GLY A 30 13.17 2.08 0.91
N ASP A 31 13.87 0.96 1.08
CA ASP A 31 14.13 -0.03 0.04
C ASP A 31 12.83 -0.63 -0.50
N VAL A 32 12.78 -0.88 -1.80
CA VAL A 32 11.58 -1.40 -2.47
C VAL A 32 11.55 -2.92 -2.32
N VAL A 33 10.50 -3.45 -1.65
CA VAL A 33 10.35 -4.88 -1.35
C VAL A 33 9.69 -5.63 -2.51
N ASN A 34 8.82 -4.95 -3.26
CA ASN A 34 8.18 -5.50 -4.45
C ASN A 34 8.76 -4.82 -5.70
N ASN A 35 9.21 -5.57 -6.70
CA ASN A 35 9.97 -5.08 -7.88
C ASN A 35 9.59 -3.69 -8.44
N ASP A 36 8.31 -3.26 -8.42
CA ASP A 36 7.87 -1.89 -8.70
C ASP A 36 6.42 -1.63 -8.21
N TRP A 37 5.80 -0.53 -8.64
CA TRP A 37 4.38 -0.21 -8.49
C TRP A 37 3.47 -1.31 -9.05
N GLN A 38 2.61 -1.86 -8.20
CA GLN A 38 1.64 -2.90 -8.53
C GLN A 38 0.23 -2.33 -8.58
N ARG A 39 -0.56 -2.72 -9.59
CA ARG A 39 -1.96 -2.28 -9.76
C ARG A 39 -2.93 -3.20 -9.02
N THR A 40 -3.99 -2.63 -8.46
CA THR A 40 -5.09 -3.37 -7.85
C THR A 40 -6.41 -2.61 -7.97
N ASN A 41 -7.51 -3.36 -8.06
CA ASN A 41 -8.86 -2.80 -8.02
C ASN A 41 -9.34 -2.47 -6.60
N ASN A 42 -8.63 -2.97 -5.58
CA ASN A 42 -8.93 -2.71 -4.17
C ASN A 42 -7.63 -2.69 -3.34
N LEU A 43 -7.15 -1.49 -3.03
CA LEU A 43 -5.93 -1.28 -2.25
C LEU A 43 -6.02 -1.87 -0.83
N SER A 44 -7.12 -1.59 -0.11
CA SER A 44 -7.32 -2.10 1.26
C SER A 44 -7.26 -3.63 1.32
N ARG A 45 -7.96 -4.32 0.41
CA ARG A 45 -7.93 -5.79 0.35
C ARG A 45 -6.53 -6.30 0.00
N ARG A 46 -5.93 -5.77 -1.06
CA ARG A 46 -4.62 -6.22 -1.55
C ARG A 46 -3.52 -6.05 -0.50
N ILE A 47 -3.45 -4.90 0.18
CA ILE A 47 -2.43 -4.66 1.21
C ILE A 47 -2.62 -5.57 2.43
N LYS A 48 -3.87 -5.94 2.75
CA LYS A 48 -4.13 -6.94 3.79
C LYS A 48 -3.58 -8.31 3.38
N GLU A 49 -3.76 -8.72 2.12
CA GLU A 49 -3.20 -9.95 1.57
C GLU A 49 -1.66 -9.93 1.61
N GLU A 50 -1.02 -8.86 1.13
CA GLU A 50 0.44 -8.72 1.17
C GLU A 50 0.98 -8.78 2.60
N HIS A 51 0.29 -8.17 3.58
CA HIS A 51 0.71 -8.25 4.98
C HIS A 51 0.75 -9.67 5.51
N TYR A 52 -0.22 -10.53 5.16
CA TYR A 52 -0.22 -11.92 5.59
C TYR A 52 0.78 -12.77 4.81
N ALA A 53 0.95 -12.51 3.52
CA ALA A 53 1.88 -13.24 2.67
C ALA A 53 3.35 -12.94 2.99
N ARG A 54 3.65 -11.67 3.35
CA ARG A 54 5.01 -11.13 3.52
C ARG A 54 5.22 -10.56 4.91
N HIS A 55 4.70 -11.25 5.93
CA HIS A 55 4.64 -10.73 7.29
C HIS A 55 6.05 -10.42 7.83
N GLY A 56 6.35 -9.14 8.01
CA GLY A 56 7.65 -8.66 8.50
C GLY A 56 8.60 -8.12 7.42
N GLU A 57 8.29 -8.28 6.13
CA GLU A 57 9.19 -7.87 5.04
C GLU A 57 9.13 -6.36 4.73
N PHE A 58 8.00 -5.70 4.98
CA PHE A 58 7.83 -4.28 4.68
C PHE A 58 7.34 -3.50 5.90
N SER A 59 7.87 -2.28 6.06
CA SER A 59 7.54 -1.36 7.15
C SER A 59 6.58 -0.25 6.71
N TYR A 60 6.57 0.08 5.42
CA TYR A 60 5.73 1.12 4.86
C TYR A 60 5.02 0.67 3.58
N ILE A 61 3.88 1.29 3.31
CA ILE A 61 3.07 1.07 2.12
C ILE A 61 2.89 2.41 1.45
N LYS A 62 3.33 2.53 0.21
CA LYS A 62 3.15 3.71 -0.62
C LYS A 62 2.05 3.43 -1.62
N ILE A 63 1.04 4.30 -1.74
CA ILE A 63 -0.07 4.13 -2.68
C ILE A 63 -0.25 5.37 -3.56
N ARG A 64 -0.67 5.15 -4.80
CA ARG A 64 -1.12 6.16 -5.76
C ARG A 64 -2.55 5.86 -6.16
N TYR A 65 -3.42 6.86 -6.10
CA TYR A 65 -4.81 6.67 -6.51
C TYR A 65 -5.38 7.96 -7.11
N GLY A 66 -6.29 7.85 -8.10
CA GLY A 66 -6.95 9.00 -8.73
C GLY A 66 -7.60 9.97 -7.73
N LYS A 67 -7.76 11.25 -8.06
CA LYS A 67 -8.59 12.13 -7.23
C LYS A 67 -10.00 11.53 -7.17
N ARG A 68 -10.66 11.58 -6.01
CA ARG A 68 -12.12 11.36 -5.96
C ARG A 68 -12.67 12.47 -6.86
N TYR A 69 -13.23 12.11 -8.02
CA TYR A 69 -14.07 13.06 -8.73
C TYR A 69 -15.20 13.38 -7.74
N ASN A 70 -15.27 14.64 -7.36
CA ASN A 70 -16.35 15.15 -6.55
C ASN A 70 -17.58 15.29 -7.43
#